data_AF-A0A397V3A5-F1
#
_entry.id   AF-A0A397V3A5-F1
#
_cell.length_a   1.000
_cell.length_b   1.000
_cell.length_c   1.000
_cell.angle_alpha   90.00
_cell.angle_beta   90.00
_cell.angle_gamma   90.00
#
_symmetry.space_group_name_H-M   'P 1'
#
loop_
_entity.id
_entity.type
_entity.pdbx_description
1 polymer ?
#
loop_
_entity_poly.entity_id
_entity_poly.type
_entity_poly.pdbx_seq_one_letter_code
_entity_poly.pdbx_strand_id
1 'polypeptide(L)'
;MFADRNKELLCPVDGEHFIDRDGQIFRYILQFYRTGKMFWNDAHLTSTLSNDITSTIPISREELFSEIDYFQLPIPLPISQPEPPLLSQQAQKAAASKLDEFIQSFQKSIFEAMQYFETTIPFTFHRIVRENQEVYWNEHEKVAPFVKYLRPFAPCVGYELLDRFGTEIGKRLKLKFGDDLDWKLEKHASHVDTKVDYYRLAINIPDEFYDNSKILQYSAYSELT
;
A
#
# COMPACT_ATOMS: atom_id res chain seq x y z
N MET A 1 -8.62 7.71 38.27
CA MET A 1 -7.26 7.51 38.81
C MET A 1 -7.29 6.77 40.15
N PHE A 2 -7.80 7.37 41.24
CA PHE A 2 -7.85 6.74 42.57
C PHE A 2 -9.19 6.05 42.91
N ALA A 3 -9.86 5.48 41.91
CA ALA A 3 -11.09 4.73 42.13
C ALA A 3 -10.77 3.35 42.72
N ASP A 4 -11.74 2.71 43.39
CA ASP A 4 -11.55 1.40 44.02
C ASP A 4 -10.98 0.34 43.08
N ARG A 5 -11.39 0.38 41.80
CA ARG A 5 -10.89 -0.52 40.74
C ARG A 5 -9.38 -0.42 40.46
N ASN A 6 -8.72 0.66 40.89
CA ASN A 6 -7.30 0.91 40.65
C ASN A 6 -6.46 0.75 41.93
N LYS A 7 -7.04 0.29 43.05
CA LYS A 7 -6.36 0.18 44.34
C LYS A 7 -5.13 -0.73 44.31
N GLU A 8 -5.17 -1.79 43.49
CA GLU A 8 -4.07 -2.74 43.33
C GLU A 8 -2.86 -2.15 42.58
N LEU A 9 -3.07 -1.05 41.84
CA LEU A 9 -2.02 -0.33 41.10
C LEU A 9 -1.36 0.78 41.92
N LEU A 10 -1.87 1.04 43.13
CA LEU A 10 -1.34 2.05 44.03
C LEU A 10 -0.33 1.39 44.97
N CYS A 11 0.92 1.80 44.90
CA CYS A 11 1.95 1.48 45.90
C CYS A 11 2.10 2.66 46.85
N PRO A 12 1.34 2.73 47.96
CA PRO A 12 1.48 3.81 48.92
C PRO A 12 2.81 3.67 49.70
N VAL A 13 3.60 4.74 49.70
CA VAL A 13 4.76 4.90 50.59
C VAL A 13 4.55 6.23 51.31
N ASP A 14 4.36 6.19 52.64
CA ASP A 14 4.20 7.37 53.50
C ASP A 14 3.13 8.40 53.05
N GLY A 15 2.02 7.92 52.46
CA GLY A 15 0.92 8.77 51.98
C GLY A 15 1.13 9.33 50.57
N GLU A 16 2.26 9.02 49.93
CA GLU A 16 2.53 9.30 48.54
C GLU A 16 2.22 8.08 47.68
N HIS A 17 1.78 8.31 46.43
CA HIS A 17 1.53 7.26 45.46
C HIS A 17 2.62 7.30 44.38
N PHE A 18 3.33 6.18 44.22
CA PHE A 18 4.25 6.02 43.10
C PHE A 18 3.52 5.41 41.89
N ILE A 19 3.69 6.02 40.72
CA ILE A 19 3.16 5.55 39.45
C ILE A 19 4.33 5.41 38.48
N ASP A 20 4.66 4.17 38.11
CA ASP A 20 5.76 3.85 37.21
C ASP A 20 5.37 4.05 35.74
N ARG A 21 5.09 5.30 35.35
CA ARG A 21 4.69 5.71 34.00
C ARG A 21 5.41 7.00 33.57
N ASP A 22 5.31 7.35 32.29
CA ASP A 22 5.96 8.55 31.77
C ASP A 22 5.35 9.84 32.36
N GLY A 23 6.15 10.56 33.14
CA GLY A 23 5.73 11.80 33.81
C GLY A 23 5.41 12.96 32.86
N GLN A 24 5.98 13.00 31.65
CA GLN A 24 5.69 14.02 30.64
C GLN A 24 4.28 13.80 30.05
N ILE A 25 3.94 12.55 29.74
CA ILE A 25 2.61 12.19 29.23
C ILE A 25 1.56 12.32 30.34
N PHE A 26 1.94 11.95 31.57
CA PHE A 26 1.07 12.03 32.73
C PHE A 26 0.50 13.43 32.99
N ARG A 27 1.21 14.49 32.58
CA ARG A 27 0.68 15.87 32.62
C ARG A 27 -0.64 16.01 31.85
N TYR A 28 -0.78 15.38 30.68
CA TYR A 28 -1.99 15.44 29.86
C TYR A 28 -3.13 14.65 30.48
N ILE A 29 -2.81 13.51 31.09
CA ILE A 29 -3.75 12.69 31.87
C ILE A 29 -4.34 13.52 33.03
N LEU A 30 -3.48 14.20 33.80
CA LEU A 30 -3.93 15.10 34.89
C LEU A 30 -4.77 16.26 34.37
N GLN A 31 -4.39 16.86 33.24
CA GLN A 31 -5.14 17.95 32.65
C GLN A 31 -6.56 17.50 32.26
N PHE A 32 -6.70 16.31 31.67
CA PHE A 32 -7.99 15.72 31.35
C PHE A 32 -8.84 15.52 32.61
N TYR A 33 -8.27 14.98 33.70
CA TYR A 33 -9.01 14.84 34.96
C TYR A 33 -9.46 16.19 35.55
N ARG A 34 -8.75 17.28 35.30
CA ARG A 34 -9.12 18.63 35.76
C ARG A 34 -10.20 19.31 34.93
N THR A 35 -10.14 19.19 33.61
CA THR A 35 -10.97 19.99 32.68
C THR A 35 -11.99 19.18 31.89
N GLY A 36 -11.91 17.85 31.93
CA GLY A 36 -12.64 16.95 31.04
C GLY A 36 -12.22 17.04 29.57
N LYS A 37 -11.13 17.76 29.26
CA LYS A 37 -10.65 18.00 27.90
C LYS A 37 -9.14 17.77 27.82
N MET A 38 -8.70 17.02 26.82
CA MET A 38 -7.28 16.83 26.54
C MET A 38 -6.84 17.82 25.46
N PHE A 39 -5.90 18.70 25.79
CA PHE A 39 -5.27 19.62 24.85
C PHE A 39 -3.93 19.03 24.43
N TRP A 40 -3.93 18.30 23.33
CA TRP A 40 -2.73 17.78 22.68
C TRP A 40 -2.56 18.50 21.35
N ASN A 41 -1.38 19.08 21.10
CA ASN A 41 -1.12 19.85 19.89
C ASN A 41 -0.40 18.93 18.89
N ASP A 42 -1.09 18.54 17.81
CA ASP A 42 -0.51 17.71 16.74
C ASP A 42 0.69 18.38 16.03
N ALA A 43 0.94 19.66 16.30
CA ALA A 43 2.08 20.43 15.79
C ALA A 43 3.46 19.85 16.19
N HIS A 44 3.56 18.96 17.18
CA HIS A 44 4.83 18.28 17.52
C HIS A 44 5.24 17.19 16.52
N LEU A 45 4.38 16.84 15.55
CA LEU A 45 4.72 15.92 14.45
C LEU A 45 5.70 16.53 13.44
N THR A 46 5.96 17.84 13.50
CA THR A 46 6.95 18.53 12.68
C THR A 46 7.90 19.33 13.56
N SER A 47 8.85 18.66 14.22
CA SER A 47 10.03 19.33 14.77
C SER A 47 11.30 18.82 14.10
N THR A 48 11.38 18.99 12.78
CA THR A 48 12.61 19.52 12.21
C THR A 48 12.55 21.04 12.39
N LEU A 49 13.39 21.57 13.29
CA LEU A 49 13.73 22.99 13.48
C LEU A 49 12.78 23.85 14.35
N SER A 50 12.94 23.78 15.67
CA SER A 50 12.73 24.95 16.53
C SER A 50 13.77 24.97 17.66
N ASN A 51 14.58 26.03 17.68
CA ASN A 51 15.71 26.28 18.60
C ASN A 51 15.25 26.87 19.95
N ASP A 52 14.10 26.44 20.48
CA ASP A 52 13.62 26.97 21.76
C ASP A 52 13.96 26.02 22.92
N ILE A 53 14.68 26.54 23.90
CA ILE A 53 15.32 25.83 25.03
C ILE A 53 14.27 25.54 26.11
N THR A 54 13.25 24.77 25.75
CA THR A 54 12.40 24.07 26.72
C THR A 54 12.39 22.60 26.33
N SER A 55 13.09 21.79 27.11
CA SER A 55 13.32 20.36 26.90
C SER A 55 12.04 19.52 27.01
N THR A 56 11.11 19.68 26.08
CA THR A 56 10.00 18.73 25.90
C THR A 56 10.35 17.79 24.76
N ILE A 57 10.69 16.56 25.14
CA ILE A 57 10.80 15.44 24.19
C ILE A 57 9.46 15.35 23.44
N PRO A 58 9.46 15.24 22.10
CA PRO A 58 8.23 15.05 21.35
C PRO A 58 7.60 13.71 21.73
N ILE A 59 6.45 13.74 22.38
CA ILE A 59 5.67 12.53 22.70
C ILE A 59 4.94 12.10 21.42
N SER A 60 5.07 10.82 21.05
CA SER A 60 4.35 10.26 19.92
C SER A 60 2.85 10.05 20.23
N ARG A 61 2.04 9.95 19.18
CA ARG A 61 0.61 9.71 19.32
C ARG A 61 0.33 8.35 19.96
N GLU A 62 1.16 7.36 19.64
CA GLU A 62 1.09 5.99 20.15
C GLU A 62 1.38 5.93 21.66
N GLU A 63 2.43 6.63 22.11
CA GLU A 63 2.77 6.71 23.54
C GLU A 63 1.63 7.36 24.33
N LEU A 64 1.07 8.47 23.83
CA LEU A 64 -0.07 9.14 24.48
C LEU A 64 -1.30 8.23 24.58
N PHE A 65 -1.62 7.46 23.54
CA PHE A 65 -2.74 6.53 23.60
C PHE A 65 -2.50 5.36 24.54
N SER A 66 -1.27 4.86 24.64
CA SER A 66 -0.93 3.81 25.60
C SER A 66 -1.21 4.26 27.04
N GLU A 67 -0.94 5.53 27.37
CA GLU A 67 -1.26 6.08 28.68
C GLU A 67 -2.77 6.31 28.86
N ILE A 68 -3.47 6.80 27.83
CA ILE A 68 -4.94 6.97 27.87
C ILE A 68 -5.64 5.65 28.18
N ASP A 69 -5.17 4.56 27.55
CA ASP A 69 -5.67 3.20 27.77
C ASP A 69 -5.34 2.69 29.17
N TYR A 70 -4.08 2.83 29.61
CA TYR A 70 -3.64 2.46 30.97
C TYR A 70 -4.48 3.15 32.06
N PHE A 71 -4.73 4.46 31.92
CA PHE A 71 -5.55 5.22 32.87
C PHE A 71 -7.06 5.10 32.62
N GLN A 72 -7.48 4.34 31.60
CA GLN A 72 -8.86 4.10 31.20
C GLN A 72 -9.67 5.40 31.09
N LEU A 73 -9.09 6.43 30.48
CA LEU A 73 -9.78 7.70 30.31
C LEU A 73 -10.93 7.53 29.31
N PRO A 74 -12.14 8.05 29.60
CA PRO A 74 -13.27 8.04 28.67
C PRO A 74 -13.09 9.11 27.57
N ILE A 75 -11.87 9.23 27.04
CA ILE A 75 -11.62 9.99 25.83
C ILE A 75 -12.06 9.05 24.70
N PRO A 76 -12.91 9.50 23.75
CA PRO A 76 -13.06 8.79 22.50
C PRO A 76 -11.66 8.73 21.89
N LEU A 77 -10.97 7.59 22.04
CA LEU A 77 -9.82 7.27 21.20
C LEU A 77 -10.29 7.60 19.77
N PRO A 78 -9.49 8.27 18.94
CA PRO A 78 -9.82 8.41 17.53
C PRO A 78 -9.98 6.99 17.03
N ILE A 79 -11.24 6.58 16.96
CA ILE A 79 -11.67 5.33 16.38
C ILE A 79 -10.93 5.33 15.06
N SER A 80 -10.08 4.32 14.84
CA SER A 80 -9.56 3.98 13.51
C SER A 80 -10.66 4.35 12.52
N GLN A 81 -10.40 5.38 11.70
CA GLN A 81 -11.39 6.18 10.94
C GLN A 81 -12.79 5.58 10.90
N PRO A 82 -13.87 6.33 11.26
CA PRO A 82 -15.22 5.77 11.37
C PRO A 82 -15.48 4.80 10.22
N GLU A 83 -15.70 3.53 10.58
CA GLU A 83 -15.79 2.45 9.62
C GLU A 83 -16.73 2.86 8.48
N PRO A 84 -16.31 2.71 7.21
CA PRO A 84 -17.14 3.14 6.09
C PRO A 84 -18.53 2.51 6.20
N PRO A 85 -19.59 3.13 5.66
CA PRO A 85 -20.89 2.50 5.56
C PRO A 85 -20.77 1.09 4.97
N LEU A 86 -21.57 0.12 5.41
CA LEU A 86 -21.45 -1.29 5.01
C LEU A 86 -21.34 -1.48 3.49
N LEU A 87 -22.11 -0.73 2.71
CA LEU A 87 -22.05 -0.73 1.24
C LEU A 87 -20.68 -0.26 0.71
N SER A 88 -20.09 0.75 1.34
CA SER A 88 -18.73 1.22 1.02
C SER A 88 -17.68 0.18 1.38
N GLN A 89 -17.79 -0.49 2.53
CA GLN A 89 -16.88 -1.59 2.88
C GLN A 89 -16.96 -2.75 1.89
N GLN A 90 -18.18 -3.13 1.49
CA GLN A 90 -18.39 -4.18 0.48
C GLN A 90 -17.79 -3.79 -0.86
N ALA A 91 -18.01 -2.55 -1.31
CA ALA A 91 -17.42 -2.03 -2.55
C ALA A 91 -15.88 -2.01 -2.48
N GLN A 92 -15.30 -1.58 -1.36
CA GLN A 92 -13.86 -1.57 -1.13
C GLN A 92 -13.27 -2.99 -1.16
N LYS A 93 -13.92 -3.95 -0.48
CA LYS A 93 -13.50 -5.37 -0.49
C LYS A 93 -13.59 -5.97 -1.90
N ALA A 94 -14.66 -5.67 -2.65
CA ALA A 94 -14.80 -6.12 -4.03
C ALA A 94 -13.73 -5.50 -4.95
N ALA A 95 -13.45 -4.20 -4.80
CA ALA A 95 -12.40 -3.52 -5.54
C ALA A 95 -11.00 -4.08 -5.21
N ALA A 96 -10.72 -4.37 -3.94
CA ALA A 96 -9.48 -5.00 -3.50
C ALA A 96 -9.32 -6.39 -4.14
N SER A 97 -10.38 -7.21 -4.15
CA SER A 97 -10.37 -8.50 -4.86
C SER A 97 -10.04 -8.33 -6.34
N LYS A 98 -10.58 -7.31 -7.01
CA LYS A 98 -10.23 -7.05 -8.42
C LYS A 98 -8.80 -6.58 -8.63
N LEU A 99 -8.26 -5.78 -7.71
CA LEU A 99 -6.85 -5.39 -7.75
C LEU A 99 -5.95 -6.62 -7.60
N ASP A 100 -6.27 -7.53 -6.68
CA ASP A 100 -5.52 -8.76 -6.48
C ASP A 100 -5.56 -9.67 -7.72
N GLU A 101 -6.73 -9.83 -8.34
CA GLU A 101 -6.86 -10.57 -9.59
C GLU A 101 -6.04 -9.93 -10.72
N PHE A 102 -6.02 -8.60 -10.81
CA PHE A 102 -5.24 -7.88 -11.82
C PHE A 102 -3.74 -8.08 -11.64
N ILE A 103 -3.24 -8.01 -10.39
CA ILE A 103 -1.84 -8.29 -10.06
C ILE A 103 -1.50 -9.75 -10.41
N GLN A 104 -2.38 -10.70 -10.10
CA GLN A 104 -2.18 -12.10 -10.45
C GLN A 104 -2.14 -12.31 -11.98
N SER A 105 -2.96 -11.58 -12.74
CA SER A 105 -2.91 -11.60 -14.21
C SER A 105 -1.58 -11.09 -14.74
N PHE A 106 -1.03 -9.99 -14.21
CA PHE A 106 0.32 -9.53 -14.58
C PHE A 106 1.37 -10.59 -14.29
N GLN A 107 1.32 -11.22 -13.11
CA GLN A 107 2.29 -12.26 -12.75
C GLN A 107 2.24 -13.42 -13.74
N LYS A 108 1.04 -13.90 -14.11
CA LYS A 108 0.87 -14.95 -15.11
C LYS A 108 1.41 -14.53 -16.47
N SER A 109 1.11 -13.30 -16.91
CA SER A 109 1.64 -12.76 -18.16
C SER A 109 3.16 -12.66 -18.16
N ILE A 110 3.78 -12.19 -17.08
CA ILE A 110 5.25 -12.08 -16.97
C ILE A 110 5.88 -13.47 -16.99
N PHE A 111 5.36 -14.42 -16.21
CA PHE A 111 5.88 -15.79 -16.20
C PHE A 111 5.77 -16.47 -17.56
N GLU A 112 4.64 -16.31 -18.25
CA GLU A 112 4.48 -16.88 -19.59
C GLU A 112 5.40 -16.18 -20.59
N ALA A 113 5.52 -14.84 -20.56
CA ALA A 113 6.47 -14.09 -21.40
C ALA A 113 7.92 -14.54 -21.19
N MET A 114 8.31 -14.83 -19.94
CA MET A 114 9.64 -15.37 -19.63
C MET A 114 9.91 -16.72 -20.27
N GLN A 115 8.88 -17.57 -20.45
CA GLN A 115 9.04 -18.84 -21.15
C GLN A 115 9.30 -18.67 -22.65
N TYR A 116 8.86 -17.54 -23.22
CA TYR A 116 9.13 -17.15 -24.59
C TYR A 116 10.44 -16.35 -24.74
N PHE A 117 11.21 -16.15 -23.66
CA PHE A 117 12.41 -15.31 -23.63
C PHE A 117 12.15 -13.85 -24.02
N GLU A 118 10.93 -13.37 -23.80
CA GLU A 118 10.58 -11.99 -24.08
C GLU A 118 11.26 -11.07 -23.06
N THR A 119 11.78 -9.95 -23.57
CA THR A 119 12.56 -8.98 -22.79
C THR A 119 11.76 -7.71 -22.55
N THR A 120 10.70 -7.48 -23.35
CA THR A 120 9.83 -6.31 -23.24
C THR A 120 8.38 -6.73 -23.42
N ILE A 121 7.55 -6.39 -22.45
CA ILE A 121 6.13 -6.74 -22.42
C ILE A 121 5.31 -5.44 -22.44
N PRO A 122 4.84 -4.99 -23.62
CA PRO A 122 4.06 -3.77 -23.74
C PRO A 122 2.56 -4.03 -23.54
N PHE A 123 1.90 -3.17 -22.75
CA PHE A 123 0.46 -3.14 -22.59
C PHE A 123 -0.10 -1.74 -22.76
N THR A 124 -1.31 -1.64 -23.32
CA THR A 124 -2.04 -0.38 -23.44
C THR A 124 -3.43 -0.51 -22.85
N PHE A 125 -3.77 0.36 -21.90
CA PHE A 125 -5.08 0.39 -21.25
C PHE A 125 -5.75 1.74 -21.50
N HIS A 126 -6.89 1.74 -22.19
CA HIS A 126 -7.64 2.96 -22.49
C HIS A 126 -8.72 3.21 -21.45
N ARG A 127 -8.96 4.49 -21.16
CA ARG A 127 -10.03 4.93 -20.26
C ARG A 127 -11.44 4.61 -20.79
N ILE A 128 -11.62 4.64 -22.10
CA ILE A 128 -12.89 4.39 -22.78
C ILE A 128 -12.67 3.32 -23.85
N VAL A 129 -13.56 2.32 -23.88
CA VAL A 129 -13.59 1.28 -24.91
C VAL A 129 -13.99 1.91 -26.24
N ARG A 130 -13.15 1.75 -27.27
CA ARG A 130 -13.56 1.97 -28.66
C ARG A 130 -13.84 0.64 -29.33
N GLU A 131 -14.69 0.62 -30.35
CA GLU A 131 -15.03 -0.58 -31.15
C GLU A 131 -13.79 -1.35 -31.65
N ASN A 132 -12.65 -0.67 -31.84
CA ASN A 132 -11.39 -1.28 -32.30
C ASN A 132 -10.51 -1.88 -31.17
N GLN A 133 -10.92 -1.84 -29.89
CA GLN A 133 -10.13 -2.46 -28.81
C GLN A 133 -10.10 -3.98 -28.93
N GLU A 134 -11.19 -4.62 -29.35
CA GLU A 134 -11.18 -6.07 -29.56
C GLU A 134 -10.18 -6.46 -30.65
N VAL A 135 -10.06 -5.66 -31.71
CA VAL A 135 -9.06 -5.86 -32.77
C VAL A 135 -7.65 -5.76 -32.22
N TYR A 136 -7.36 -4.73 -31.40
CA TYR A 136 -6.06 -4.55 -30.77
C TYR A 136 -5.64 -5.77 -29.94
N TRP A 137 -6.50 -6.25 -29.05
CA TRP A 137 -6.17 -7.41 -28.20
C TRP A 137 -6.12 -8.71 -29.00
N ASN A 138 -6.99 -8.89 -30.00
CA ASN A 138 -6.98 -10.09 -30.85
C ASN A 138 -5.71 -10.16 -31.73
N GLU A 139 -5.19 -9.04 -32.21
CA GLU A 139 -3.93 -9.01 -32.97
C GLU A 139 -2.71 -9.17 -32.05
N HIS A 140 -2.69 -8.49 -30.90
CA HIS A 140 -1.62 -8.64 -29.93
C HIS A 140 -1.54 -10.06 -29.36
N GLU A 141 -2.67 -10.72 -29.09
CA GLU A 141 -2.69 -12.09 -28.55
C GLU A 141 -2.10 -13.12 -29.53
N LYS A 142 -2.15 -12.86 -30.85
CA LYS A 142 -1.50 -13.72 -31.86
C LYS A 142 0.02 -13.63 -31.82
N VAL A 143 0.55 -12.44 -31.53
CA VAL A 143 2.01 -12.19 -31.50
C VAL A 143 2.58 -12.45 -30.12
N ALA A 144 1.79 -12.21 -29.07
CA ALA A 144 2.19 -12.24 -27.67
C ALA A 144 1.13 -12.99 -26.85
N PRO A 145 1.14 -14.34 -26.83
CA PRO A 145 0.08 -15.15 -26.19
C PRO A 145 -0.13 -14.86 -24.70
N PHE A 146 0.90 -14.38 -24.01
CA PHE A 146 0.86 -14.04 -22.58
C PHE A 146 -0.05 -12.84 -22.26
N VAL A 147 -0.43 -12.02 -23.23
CA VAL A 147 -1.32 -10.86 -22.99
C VAL A 147 -2.76 -11.28 -22.68
N LYS A 148 -3.15 -12.53 -23.00
CA LYS A 148 -4.50 -13.07 -22.78
C LYS A 148 -4.99 -12.95 -21.34
N TYR A 149 -4.09 -13.04 -20.35
CA TYR A 149 -4.46 -12.96 -18.93
C TYR A 149 -4.95 -11.57 -18.51
N LEU A 150 -4.55 -10.52 -19.23
CA LEU A 150 -4.91 -9.13 -18.95
C LEU A 150 -6.12 -8.65 -19.77
N ARG A 151 -6.55 -9.45 -20.76
CA ARG A 151 -7.74 -9.18 -21.59
C ARG A 151 -9.01 -8.85 -20.78
N PRO A 152 -9.34 -9.53 -19.67
CA PRO A 152 -10.53 -9.18 -18.89
C PRO A 152 -10.50 -7.77 -18.28
N PHE A 153 -9.32 -7.16 -18.17
CA PHE A 153 -9.10 -5.84 -17.61
C PHE A 153 -8.88 -4.76 -18.68
N ALA A 154 -8.79 -5.16 -19.96
CA ALA A 154 -8.68 -4.26 -21.10
C ALA A 154 -9.75 -3.15 -21.15
N PRO A 155 -11.05 -3.44 -20.86
CA PRO A 155 -12.09 -2.44 -20.99
C PRO A 155 -12.19 -1.60 -19.71
N CYS A 156 -11.64 -0.38 -19.71
CA CYS A 156 -11.70 0.64 -18.65
C CYS A 156 -11.10 0.27 -17.28
N VAL A 157 -11.27 -0.96 -16.79
CA VAL A 157 -10.88 -1.41 -15.44
C VAL A 157 -9.36 -1.32 -15.26
N GLY A 158 -8.59 -1.80 -16.22
CA GLY A 158 -7.13 -1.72 -16.17
C GLY A 158 -6.63 -0.27 -16.13
N TYR A 159 -7.30 0.65 -16.84
CA TYR A 159 -6.97 2.08 -16.77
C TYR A 159 -7.24 2.62 -15.35
N GLU A 160 -8.41 2.37 -14.79
CA GLU A 160 -8.78 2.86 -13.44
C GLU A 160 -7.89 2.28 -12.33
N LEU A 161 -7.50 1.01 -12.45
CA LEU A 161 -6.59 0.37 -11.51
C LEU A 161 -5.17 0.95 -11.61
N LEU A 162 -4.67 1.20 -12.82
CA LEU A 162 -3.36 1.82 -13.02
C LEU A 162 -3.34 3.28 -12.57
N ASP A 163 -4.43 4.03 -12.77
CA ASP A 163 -4.55 5.43 -12.35
C ASP A 163 -4.49 5.57 -10.82
N ARG A 164 -5.00 4.59 -10.08
CA ARG A 164 -5.08 4.62 -8.61
C ARG A 164 -3.93 3.90 -7.91
N PHE A 165 -3.46 2.79 -8.48
CA PHE A 165 -2.55 1.85 -7.82
C PHE A 165 -1.32 1.49 -8.66
N GLY A 166 -1.07 2.19 -9.78
CA GLY A 166 0.01 1.83 -10.71
C GLY A 166 1.39 1.77 -10.06
N THR A 167 1.66 2.61 -9.06
CA THR A 167 2.95 2.62 -8.36
C THR A 167 3.09 1.45 -7.39
N GLU A 168 2.02 1.12 -6.69
CA GLU A 168 1.92 0.04 -5.72
C GLU A 168 1.97 -1.33 -6.41
N ILE A 169 1.30 -1.45 -7.56
CA ILE A 169 1.36 -2.64 -8.43
C ILE A 169 2.81 -2.88 -8.86
N GLY A 170 3.50 -1.85 -9.38
CA GLY A 170 4.90 -1.95 -9.80
C GLY A 170 5.81 -2.40 -8.65
N LYS A 171 5.69 -1.78 -7.47
CA LYS A 171 6.44 -2.18 -6.26
C LYS A 171 6.19 -3.65 -5.89
N ARG A 172 4.94 -4.10 -5.93
CA ARG A 172 4.57 -5.48 -5.58
C ARG A 172 5.07 -6.50 -6.58
N LEU A 173 5.16 -6.14 -7.86
CA LEU A 173 5.77 -6.99 -8.88
C LEU A 173 7.29 -7.08 -8.71
N LYS A 174 7.98 -5.96 -8.43
CA LYS A 174 9.42 -5.97 -8.10
C LYS A 174 9.72 -6.83 -6.86
N LEU A 175 8.90 -6.75 -5.82
CA LEU A 175 9.07 -7.61 -4.64
C LEU A 175 9.01 -9.11 -4.98
N LYS A 176 8.22 -9.50 -6.00
CA LYS A 176 8.05 -10.90 -6.39
C LYS A 176 9.12 -11.39 -7.37
N PHE A 177 9.49 -10.56 -8.34
CA PHE A 177 10.40 -10.95 -9.43
C PHE A 177 11.83 -10.43 -9.23
N GLY A 178 12.08 -9.56 -8.27
CA GLY A 178 13.37 -8.88 -8.09
C GLY A 178 13.34 -7.42 -8.55
N ASP A 179 14.27 -6.62 -8.02
CA ASP A 179 14.35 -5.19 -8.30
C ASP A 179 14.74 -4.86 -9.74
N ASP A 180 15.37 -5.83 -10.42
CA ASP A 180 15.81 -5.76 -11.81
C ASP A 180 14.65 -5.72 -12.82
N LEU A 181 13.44 -6.09 -12.39
CA LEU A 181 12.23 -5.92 -13.19
C LEU A 181 11.96 -4.42 -13.37
N ASP A 182 12.05 -3.94 -14.60
CA ASP A 182 11.79 -2.54 -14.92
C ASP A 182 10.30 -2.33 -15.22
N TRP A 183 9.63 -1.53 -14.39
CA TRP A 183 8.23 -1.18 -14.52
C TRP A 183 8.11 0.27 -14.96
N LYS A 184 7.72 0.48 -16.22
CA LYS A 184 7.52 1.82 -16.82
C LYS A 184 6.06 2.06 -17.13
N LEU A 185 5.46 2.99 -16.39
CA LEU A 185 4.06 3.38 -16.56
C LEU A 185 3.98 4.83 -17.05
N GLU A 186 3.46 5.03 -18.25
CA GLU A 186 3.34 6.33 -18.90
C GLU A 186 1.86 6.68 -19.09
N LYS A 187 1.45 7.83 -18.54
CA LYS A 187 0.11 8.38 -18.74
C LYS A 187 0.11 9.25 -19.99
N HIS A 188 -0.77 8.93 -20.94
CA HIS A 188 -1.02 9.78 -22.10
C HIS A 188 -2.42 10.38 -21.99
N ALA A 189 -2.46 11.64 -21.58
CA ALA A 189 -3.68 12.44 -21.62
C ALA A 189 -3.81 13.11 -23.00
N SER A 190 -5.00 13.10 -23.56
CA SER A 190 -5.26 13.82 -24.81
C SER A 190 -6.00 15.13 -24.54
N HIS A 191 -5.50 16.22 -25.10
CA HIS A 191 -6.18 17.52 -25.11
C HIS A 191 -7.08 17.71 -26.35
N VAL A 192 -7.20 16.70 -27.21
CA VAL A 192 -8.02 16.72 -28.43
C VAL A 192 -9.17 15.75 -28.27
N ASP A 193 -10.40 16.22 -28.56
CA ASP A 193 -11.68 15.48 -28.48
C ASP A 193 -11.67 14.10 -29.19
N THR A 194 -10.73 13.88 -30.11
CA THR A 194 -10.62 12.67 -30.91
C THR A 194 -9.69 11.59 -30.34
N LYS A 195 -8.97 11.85 -29.26
CA LYS A 195 -8.03 10.90 -28.63
C LYS A 195 -8.43 10.67 -27.16
N VAL A 196 -8.42 9.41 -26.74
CA VAL A 196 -8.83 8.98 -25.38
C VAL A 196 -7.60 8.88 -24.49
N ASP A 197 -7.74 9.23 -23.22
CA ASP A 197 -6.71 8.98 -22.20
C ASP A 197 -6.36 7.49 -22.15
N TYR A 198 -5.06 7.19 -22.05
CA TYR A 198 -4.59 5.82 -21.90
C TYR A 198 -3.32 5.76 -21.09
N TYR A 199 -3.08 4.58 -20.51
CA TYR A 199 -1.80 4.21 -19.94
C TYR A 199 -1.06 3.29 -20.91
N ARG A 200 0.20 3.62 -21.17
CA ARG A 200 1.16 2.70 -21.77
C ARG A 200 2.02 2.13 -20.65
N LEU A 201 2.07 0.82 -20.56
CA LEU A 201 2.88 0.09 -19.62
C LEU A 201 3.91 -0.71 -20.39
N ALA A 202 5.18 -0.61 -20.01
CA ALA A 202 6.24 -1.48 -20.49
C ALA A 202 6.89 -2.16 -19.28
N ILE A 203 6.90 -3.48 -19.30
CA ILE A 203 7.64 -4.29 -18.33
C ILE A 203 8.87 -4.82 -19.04
N ASN A 204 10.06 -4.39 -18.63
CA ASN A 204 11.31 -4.89 -19.21
C ASN A 204 11.94 -5.91 -18.27
N ILE A 205 12.26 -7.07 -18.84
CA ILE A 205 12.97 -8.17 -18.21
C ILE A 205 14.39 -8.13 -18.76
N PRO A 206 15.41 -7.94 -17.91
CA PRO A 206 16.80 -7.91 -18.36
C PRO A 206 17.21 -9.21 -19.06
N ASP A 207 18.05 -9.15 -20.09
CA ASP A 207 18.56 -10.36 -20.75
C ASP A 207 19.37 -11.24 -19.77
N GLU A 208 20.03 -10.61 -18.80
CA GLU A 208 20.80 -11.26 -17.73
C GLU A 208 19.96 -12.16 -16.83
N PHE A 209 18.63 -12.03 -16.89
CA PHE A 209 17.70 -12.88 -16.16
C PHE A 209 17.72 -14.33 -16.67
N TYR A 210 18.14 -14.54 -17.92
CA TYR A 210 18.21 -15.86 -18.56
C TYR A 210 19.63 -16.42 -18.51
N ASP A 211 19.92 -17.19 -17.46
CA ASP A 211 21.16 -17.96 -17.37
C ASP A 211 21.05 -19.25 -18.18
N ASN A 212 21.63 -19.26 -19.38
CA ASN A 212 21.63 -20.41 -20.29
C ASN A 212 22.13 -21.70 -19.63
N SER A 213 23.15 -21.61 -18.76
CA SER A 213 23.69 -22.78 -18.06
C SER A 213 22.67 -23.34 -17.08
N LYS A 214 21.98 -22.49 -16.32
CA LYS A 214 20.90 -22.94 -15.43
C LYS A 214 19.70 -23.47 -16.20
N ILE A 215 19.31 -22.83 -17.29
CA ILE A 215 18.20 -23.29 -18.14
C ILE A 215 18.47 -24.69 -18.68
N LEU A 216 19.71 -24.95 -19.14
CA LEU A 216 20.13 -26.28 -19.57
C LEU A 216 20.11 -27.30 -18.41
N GLN A 217 20.54 -26.93 -17.21
CA GLN A 217 20.44 -27.77 -16.01
C GLN A 217 19.00 -28.13 -15.64
N TYR A 218 18.04 -27.20 -15.83
CA TYR A 218 16.63 -27.46 -15.59
C TYR A 218 15.94 -28.20 -16.75
N SER A 219 16.60 -28.33 -17.89
CA SER A 219 16.08 -29.07 -19.02
C SER A 219 16.30 -30.58 -18.84
N ALA A 220 15.51 -31.38 -19.53
CA ALA A 220 15.70 -32.82 -19.62
C ALA A 220 17.04 -33.22 -20.30
N TYR A 221 17.79 -32.26 -20.84
CA TYR A 221 19.13 -32.45 -21.42
C TYR A 221 20.27 -32.27 -20.41
N SER A 222 19.96 -32.13 -19.11
CA SER A 222 20.97 -32.02 -18.04
C SER A 222 21.91 -33.23 -17.93
N GLU A 223 21.57 -34.38 -18.55
CA GLU A 223 22.42 -35.58 -18.59
C GLU A 223 23.55 -35.52 -19.62
N LEU A 224 23.65 -34.47 -20.45
CA LEU A 224 24.67 -34.33 -21.52
C LEU A 224 25.87 -33.42 -21.17
N THR A 225 25.94 -32.89 -19.95
CA THR A 225 27.07 -32.07 -19.44
C THR A 225 27.64 -32.67 -18.17
#